data_AF-A0A078KW22-F1
#
_entry.id   AF-A0A078KW22-F1
#
_cell.length_a   1.000
_cell.length_b   1.000
_cell.length_c   1.000
_cell.angle_alpha   90.00
_cell.angle_beta   90.00
_cell.angle_gamma   90.00
#
_symmetry.space_group_name_H-M   'P 1'
#
loop_
_entity.id
_entity.type
_entity.pdbx_description
1 polymer ?
#
loop_
_entity_poly.entity_id
_entity_poly.type
_entity_poly.pdbx_seq_one_letter_code
_entity_poly.pdbx_strand_id
1 'polypeptide(L)'
;MESSSRPLRILAICLGIIVILALIVNFAVNYLANKLAHSIVNEHETNLNFLMDVRALPYPKITISNLVYTYQGKTALSVGKAYLDFSLFDLFKKQLHIYHIYVDKVSLNLPNFPQTKKKQPSSPEEKSQNENETTSTPQEEKPANQATKALNNFTVDVIDLNHLNIIYASSPKDSSIYIDTIKVNLLSSENNQFQIAVNTNYHEQPLQAKILLQFEKGNLNFDGNLTLANNQVAMTAEYKQGQLRSQIKGTLNNPKALELIIAIAAQKLPTQFDATLQGDSQQITIAPIQIQYPAAAIQADLNFTTKAPLKGNLTIPETLLEQLAAGEPSPNCPLPHMATEIIKGIRMDLQMTIVPTNADLNAARKTLIQIVPSGISLENGILPANLQQNFLSCFNYQLQNTSGTVHIEG
;
A
#
# COMPACT_ATOMS: atom_id res chain seq x y z
N MET A 1 -54.19 26.28 -42.76
CA MET A 1 -52.85 25.84 -42.31
C MET A 1 -53.03 24.70 -41.30
N GLU A 2 -53.37 23.50 -41.76
CA GLU A 2 -53.57 22.30 -40.91
C GLU A 2 -52.98 21.09 -41.66
N SER A 3 -51.68 20.88 -41.55
CA SER A 3 -51.04 19.68 -42.12
C SER A 3 -49.74 19.29 -41.41
N SER A 4 -49.11 20.24 -40.70
CA SER A 4 -47.81 20.02 -40.03
C SER A 4 -47.90 19.24 -38.69
N SER A 5 -49.10 18.96 -38.15
CA SER A 5 -49.27 18.43 -36.77
C SER A 5 -49.37 16.91 -36.64
N ARG A 6 -49.73 16.17 -37.70
CA ARG A 6 -49.88 14.70 -37.66
C ARG A 6 -48.56 13.95 -37.41
N PRO A 7 -47.45 14.22 -38.13
CA PRO A 7 -46.19 13.52 -37.88
C PRO A 7 -45.62 13.84 -36.49
N LEU A 8 -45.80 15.07 -35.99
CA LEU A 8 -45.37 15.48 -34.65
C LEU A 8 -46.14 14.75 -33.54
N ARG A 9 -47.46 14.58 -33.70
CA ARG A 9 -48.30 13.81 -32.76
C ARG A 9 -47.95 12.33 -32.77
N ILE A 10 -47.72 11.73 -33.95
CA ILE A 10 -47.29 10.33 -34.06
C ILE A 10 -45.93 10.14 -33.39
N LEU A 11 -44.97 11.03 -33.64
CA LEU A 11 -43.65 11.01 -33.00
C LEU A 11 -43.75 11.12 -31.46
N ALA A 12 -44.60 12.02 -30.94
CA ALA A 12 -44.82 12.18 -29.50
C ALA A 12 -45.46 10.94 -28.87
N ILE A 13 -46.40 10.30 -29.55
CA ILE A 13 -47.00 9.02 -29.11
C ILE A 13 -45.94 7.91 -29.10
N CYS A 14 -45.13 7.80 -30.16
CA CYS A 14 -44.03 6.83 -30.22
C CYS A 14 -43.00 7.04 -29.10
N LEU A 15 -42.60 8.29 -28.83
CA LEU A 15 -41.73 8.64 -27.71
C LEU A 15 -42.38 8.27 -26.37
N GLY A 16 -43.67 8.57 -26.19
CA GLY A 16 -44.42 8.19 -25.00
C GLY A 16 -44.43 6.68 -24.76
N ILE A 17 -44.68 5.90 -25.81
CA ILE A 17 -44.63 4.43 -25.76
C ILE A 17 -43.24 3.93 -25.37
N ILE A 18 -42.18 4.50 -25.97
CA ILE A 18 -40.78 4.12 -25.65
C ILE A 18 -40.46 4.40 -24.18
N VAL A 19 -40.86 5.55 -23.65
CA VAL A 19 -40.65 5.91 -22.24
C VAL A 19 -41.39 4.95 -21.32
N ILE A 20 -42.66 4.65 -21.60
CA ILE A 20 -43.45 3.70 -20.80
C ILE A 20 -42.81 2.30 -20.83
N LEU A 21 -42.39 1.84 -22.00
CA LEU A 21 -41.73 0.54 -22.15
C LEU A 21 -40.44 0.49 -21.32
N ALA A 22 -39.62 1.55 -21.37
CA ALA A 22 -38.39 1.64 -20.58
C ALA A 22 -38.65 1.60 -19.07
N LEU A 23 -39.72 2.26 -18.60
CA LEU A 23 -40.14 2.23 -17.19
C LEU A 23 -40.57 0.81 -16.78
N ILE A 24 -41.37 0.12 -17.60
CA ILE A 24 -41.82 -1.25 -17.33
C ILE A 24 -40.63 -2.21 -17.29
N VAL A 25 -39.69 -2.10 -18.24
CA VAL A 25 -38.48 -2.93 -18.26
C VAL A 25 -37.66 -2.72 -16.99
N ASN A 26 -37.42 -1.47 -16.60
CA ASN A 26 -36.71 -1.16 -15.35
C ASN A 26 -37.43 -1.74 -14.13
N PHE A 27 -38.76 -1.58 -14.05
CA PHE A 27 -39.55 -2.14 -12.96
C PHE A 27 -39.43 -3.67 -12.87
N ALA A 28 -39.59 -4.36 -14.01
CA ALA A 28 -39.52 -5.82 -14.07
C ALA A 28 -38.14 -6.36 -13.68
N VAL A 29 -37.07 -5.72 -14.19
CA VAL A 29 -35.68 -6.08 -13.85
C VAL A 29 -35.41 -5.84 -12.36
N ASN A 30 -35.82 -4.68 -11.83
CA ASN A 30 -35.62 -4.37 -10.41
C ASN A 30 -36.36 -5.35 -9.49
N TYR A 31 -37.60 -5.69 -9.85
CA TYR A 31 -38.39 -6.66 -9.11
C TYR A 31 -37.74 -8.05 -9.12
N LEU A 32 -37.29 -8.52 -10.29
CA LEU A 32 -36.64 -9.83 -10.41
C LEU A 32 -35.31 -9.89 -9.64
N ALA A 33 -34.50 -8.84 -9.73
CA ALA A 33 -33.23 -8.74 -9.02
C ALA A 33 -33.41 -8.77 -7.51
N ASN A 34 -34.35 -7.99 -6.98
CA ASN A 34 -34.66 -8.00 -5.54
C ASN A 34 -35.17 -9.36 -5.07
N LYS A 35 -36.01 -10.04 -5.86
CA LYS A 35 -36.48 -11.39 -5.55
C LYS A 35 -35.32 -12.39 -5.45
N LEU A 36 -34.37 -12.34 -6.39
CA LEU A 36 -33.18 -13.20 -6.38
C LEU A 36 -32.26 -12.89 -5.20
N ALA A 37 -32.00 -11.61 -4.94
CA ALA A 37 -31.16 -11.16 -3.83
C ALA A 37 -31.72 -11.64 -2.48
N HIS A 38 -33.02 -11.47 -2.25
CA HIS A 38 -33.66 -11.96 -1.03
C HIS A 38 -33.65 -13.49 -0.91
N SER A 39 -33.76 -14.24 -2.02
CA SER A 39 -33.63 -15.70 -1.99
C SER A 39 -32.27 -16.12 -1.45
N ILE A 40 -31.19 -15.54 -2.00
CA ILE A 40 -29.81 -15.89 -1.64
C ILE A 40 -29.50 -15.52 -0.18
N VAL A 41 -29.94 -14.33 0.25
CA VAL A 41 -29.70 -13.81 1.62
C VAL A 41 -30.46 -14.62 2.67
N ASN A 42 -31.70 -15.02 2.38
CA ASN A 42 -32.55 -15.76 3.32
C ASN A 42 -32.24 -17.26 3.37
N GLU A 43 -31.79 -17.87 2.26
CA GLU A 43 -31.42 -19.29 2.23
C GLU A 43 -30.24 -19.62 3.15
N HIS A 44 -29.44 -18.62 3.55
CA HIS A 44 -28.16 -18.83 4.26
C HIS A 44 -28.11 -18.19 5.65
N GLU A 45 -29.25 -17.82 6.27
CA GLU A 45 -29.31 -17.05 7.54
C GLU A 45 -28.22 -15.97 7.61
N THR A 46 -28.08 -15.21 6.51
CA THR A 46 -26.94 -14.30 6.41
C THR A 46 -27.16 -13.10 7.33
N ASN A 47 -26.13 -12.72 8.07
CA ASN A 47 -26.13 -11.51 8.90
C ASN A 47 -25.98 -10.22 8.06
N LEU A 48 -26.50 -10.22 6.83
CA LEU A 48 -26.31 -9.21 5.81
C LEU A 48 -27.65 -8.55 5.47
N ASN A 49 -27.74 -7.24 5.71
CA ASN A 49 -28.93 -6.43 5.39
C ASN A 49 -28.55 -5.37 4.37
N PHE A 50 -29.35 -5.16 3.33
CA PHE A 50 -29.16 -4.10 2.34
C PHE A 50 -30.44 -3.81 1.54
N LEU A 51 -30.46 -2.68 0.85
CA LEU A 51 -31.47 -2.34 -0.15
C LEU A 51 -30.83 -2.36 -1.55
N MET A 52 -31.48 -3.00 -2.52
CA MET A 52 -30.98 -3.09 -3.89
C MET A 52 -31.93 -2.40 -4.88
N ASP A 53 -31.36 -1.57 -5.75
CA ASP A 53 -32.04 -0.94 -6.88
C ASP A 53 -31.30 -1.29 -8.17
N VAL A 54 -32.01 -1.86 -9.14
CA VAL A 54 -31.45 -2.23 -10.45
C VAL A 54 -32.16 -1.49 -11.55
N ARG A 55 -31.37 -0.82 -12.38
CA ARG A 55 -31.83 -0.12 -13.58
C ARG A 55 -31.19 -0.77 -14.79
N ALA A 56 -31.98 -1.04 -15.83
CA ALA A 56 -31.51 -1.55 -17.11
C ALA A 56 -31.35 -0.43 -18.16
N LEU A 57 -32.21 0.59 -18.11
CA LEU A 57 -32.28 1.68 -19.09
C LEU A 57 -32.34 3.07 -18.42
N PRO A 58 -31.78 4.12 -19.05
CA PRO A 58 -30.99 4.08 -20.29
C PRO A 58 -29.57 3.51 -20.09
N TYR A 59 -29.07 3.54 -18.86
CA TYR A 59 -27.75 3.02 -18.49
C TYR A 59 -27.89 1.94 -17.41
N PRO A 60 -27.34 0.73 -17.63
CA PRO A 60 -27.40 -0.35 -16.67
C PRO A 60 -26.64 -0.01 -15.40
N LYS A 61 -27.31 -0.11 -14.27
CA LYS A 61 -26.77 0.24 -12.95
C LYS A 61 -27.35 -0.66 -11.88
N ILE A 62 -26.50 -1.19 -11.02
CA ILE A 62 -26.89 -1.83 -9.77
C ILE A 62 -26.48 -0.91 -8.64
N THR A 63 -27.41 -0.55 -7.77
CA THR A 63 -27.16 0.26 -6.56
C THR A 63 -27.51 -0.56 -5.33
N ILE A 64 -26.62 -0.55 -4.35
CA ILE A 64 -26.83 -1.12 -3.03
C ILE A 64 -26.78 0.03 -2.02
N SER A 65 -27.75 0.12 -1.12
CA SER A 65 -27.80 1.15 -0.07
C SER A 65 -27.97 0.51 1.30
N ASN A 66 -27.40 1.17 2.31
CA ASN A 66 -27.46 0.73 3.71
C ASN A 66 -27.05 -0.73 3.91
N LEU A 67 -25.96 -1.15 3.24
CA LEU A 67 -25.43 -2.49 3.47
C LEU A 67 -24.83 -2.55 4.87
N VAL A 68 -25.25 -3.52 5.65
CA VAL A 68 -24.75 -3.80 6.99
C VAL A 68 -24.51 -5.29 7.12
N TYR A 69 -23.27 -5.66 7.40
CA TYR A 69 -22.90 -7.00 7.80
C TYR A 69 -22.62 -7.03 9.30
N THR A 70 -23.34 -7.90 10.00
CA THR A 70 -23.16 -8.12 11.44
C THR A 70 -22.51 -9.46 11.71
N TYR A 71 -21.74 -9.54 12.78
CA TYR A 71 -21.17 -10.79 13.28
C TYR A 71 -21.31 -10.79 14.79
N GLN A 72 -21.92 -11.85 15.35
CA GLN A 72 -22.21 -11.97 16.78
C GLN A 72 -22.95 -10.73 17.36
N GLY A 73 -23.93 -10.20 16.60
CA GLY A 73 -24.72 -9.04 17.01
C GLY A 73 -23.99 -7.69 16.92
N LYS A 74 -22.76 -7.64 16.41
CA LYS A 74 -21.98 -6.41 16.23
C LYS A 74 -21.75 -6.12 14.76
N THR A 75 -21.79 -4.85 14.35
CA THR A 75 -21.49 -4.46 12.97
C THR A 75 -20.00 -4.65 12.66
N ALA A 76 -19.69 -5.47 11.66
CA ALA A 76 -18.34 -5.70 11.17
C ALA A 76 -18.06 -4.87 9.89
N LEU A 77 -19.05 -4.73 9.02
CA LEU A 77 -18.97 -3.88 7.83
C LEU A 77 -20.26 -3.09 7.66
N SER A 78 -20.15 -1.82 7.32
CA SER A 78 -21.26 -1.05 6.77
C SER A 78 -20.82 -0.28 5.55
N VAL A 79 -21.76 -0.11 4.61
CA VAL A 79 -21.59 0.69 3.40
C VAL A 79 -22.88 1.50 3.23
N GLY A 80 -22.76 2.83 3.25
CA GLY A 80 -23.92 3.71 3.07
C GLY A 80 -24.51 3.57 1.68
N LYS A 81 -23.66 3.60 0.65
CA LYS A 81 -24.07 3.47 -0.75
C LYS A 81 -22.97 2.82 -1.58
N ALA A 82 -23.32 1.89 -2.44
CA ALA A 82 -22.46 1.38 -3.48
C ALA A 82 -23.23 1.33 -4.80
N TYR A 83 -22.56 1.54 -5.92
CA TYR A 83 -23.14 1.22 -7.22
C TYR A 83 -22.10 0.72 -8.21
N LEU A 84 -22.60 0.02 -9.21
CA LEU A 84 -21.83 -0.51 -10.33
C LEU A 84 -22.56 -0.18 -11.63
N ASP A 85 -21.87 0.52 -12.53
CA ASP A 85 -22.33 0.83 -13.89
C ASP A 85 -21.63 -0.11 -14.88
N PHE A 86 -22.38 -0.79 -15.75
CA PHE A 86 -21.85 -1.84 -16.63
C PHE A 86 -22.47 -1.85 -18.03
N SER A 87 -21.78 -2.51 -18.96
CA SER A 87 -22.21 -2.65 -20.35
C SER A 87 -23.08 -3.89 -20.55
N LEU A 88 -24.36 -3.70 -20.91
CA LEU A 88 -25.20 -4.81 -21.38
C LEU A 88 -24.71 -5.36 -22.71
N PHE A 89 -24.15 -4.52 -23.59
CA PHE A 89 -23.68 -4.96 -24.90
C PHE A 89 -22.47 -5.89 -24.81
N ASP A 90 -21.54 -5.60 -23.91
CA ASP A 90 -20.39 -6.47 -23.69
C ASP A 90 -20.83 -7.77 -23.03
N LEU A 91 -21.82 -7.74 -22.13
CA LEU A 91 -22.43 -8.94 -21.57
C LEU A 91 -23.04 -9.86 -22.66
N PHE A 92 -23.68 -9.30 -23.69
CA PHE A 92 -24.14 -10.08 -24.86
C PHE A 92 -22.98 -10.76 -25.60
N LYS A 93 -21.81 -10.14 -25.63
CA LYS A 93 -20.56 -10.73 -26.16
C LYS A 93 -19.84 -11.64 -25.17
N LYS A 94 -20.46 -11.97 -24.03
CA LYS A 94 -19.89 -12.75 -22.93
C LYS A 94 -18.65 -12.09 -22.29
N GLN A 95 -18.60 -10.77 -22.29
CA GLN A 95 -17.57 -9.95 -21.63
C GLN A 95 -18.22 -9.10 -20.54
N LEU A 96 -17.58 -8.98 -19.38
CA LEU A 96 -18.05 -8.10 -18.31
C LEU A 96 -17.20 -6.84 -18.29
N HIS A 97 -17.73 -5.75 -18.84
CA HIS A 97 -17.11 -4.43 -18.73
C HIS A 97 -17.87 -3.57 -17.72
N ILE A 98 -17.16 -3.14 -16.68
CA ILE A 98 -17.66 -2.25 -15.63
C ILE A 98 -17.02 -0.87 -15.84
N TYR A 99 -17.84 0.14 -16.10
CA TYR A 99 -17.37 1.51 -16.30
C TYR A 99 -17.01 2.18 -14.96
N HIS A 100 -17.78 1.90 -13.92
CA HIS A 100 -17.59 2.57 -12.65
C HIS A 100 -18.10 1.71 -11.50
N ILE A 101 -17.23 1.45 -10.52
CA ILE A 101 -17.59 0.98 -9.19
C ILE A 101 -17.45 2.16 -8.25
N TYR A 102 -18.53 2.50 -7.56
CA TYR A 102 -18.53 3.57 -6.56
C TYR A 102 -18.97 2.99 -5.22
N VAL A 103 -18.29 3.38 -4.15
CA VAL A 103 -18.61 2.98 -2.78
C VAL A 103 -18.42 4.19 -1.87
N ASP A 104 -19.39 4.46 -1.00
CA ASP A 104 -19.41 5.62 -0.12
C ASP A 104 -19.81 5.24 1.31
N LYS A 105 -19.20 5.93 2.28
CA LYS A 105 -19.40 5.76 3.72
C LYS A 105 -19.18 4.31 4.14
N VAL A 106 -17.96 3.83 3.92
CA VAL A 106 -17.55 2.48 4.30
C VAL A 106 -17.03 2.51 5.72
N SER A 107 -17.57 1.67 6.59
CA SER A 107 -17.01 1.43 7.92
C SER A 107 -16.62 -0.03 8.04
N LEU A 108 -15.34 -0.29 8.26
CA LEU A 108 -14.77 -1.63 8.47
C LEU A 108 -14.33 -1.75 9.93
N ASN A 109 -14.96 -2.63 10.70
CA ASN A 109 -14.60 -2.88 12.09
C ASN A 109 -13.90 -4.24 12.21
N LEU A 110 -12.59 -4.24 12.03
CA LEU A 110 -11.74 -5.44 12.02
C LEU A 110 -11.87 -6.28 13.30
N PRO A 111 -11.93 -5.69 14.52
CA PRO A 111 -12.19 -6.46 15.74
C PRO A 111 -13.50 -7.25 15.74
N ASN A 112 -14.51 -6.82 14.99
CA ASN A 112 -15.80 -7.49 14.89
C ASN A 112 -15.86 -8.53 13.77
N PHE A 113 -14.82 -8.69 12.94
CA PHE A 113 -14.79 -9.77 11.95
C PHE A 113 -14.51 -11.13 12.62
N PRO A 114 -15.01 -12.24 12.04
CA PRO A 114 -14.65 -13.57 12.48
C PRO A 114 -13.13 -13.75 12.46
N GLN A 115 -12.54 -13.97 13.63
CA GLN A 115 -11.13 -14.32 13.72
C GLN A 115 -10.95 -15.73 13.19
N THR A 116 -10.15 -15.88 12.12
CA THR A 116 -9.71 -17.19 11.69
C THR A 116 -8.86 -17.78 12.81
N LYS A 117 -9.34 -18.85 13.44
CA LYS A 117 -8.51 -19.65 14.35
C LYS A 117 -7.32 -20.13 13.51
N LYS A 118 -6.16 -19.52 13.69
CA LYS A 118 -4.90 -20.04 13.15
C LYS A 118 -4.82 -21.47 13.65
N LYS A 119 -4.91 -22.45 12.74
CA LYS A 119 -4.54 -23.82 13.07
C LYS A 119 -3.08 -23.75 13.49
N GLN A 120 -2.87 -23.85 14.78
CA GLN A 120 -1.56 -24.03 15.39
C GLN A 120 -0.93 -25.24 14.69
N PRO A 121 0.26 -25.12 14.08
CA PRO A 121 0.91 -26.26 13.49
C PRO A 121 1.24 -27.22 14.63
N SER A 122 0.48 -28.32 14.71
CA SER A 122 0.85 -29.46 15.53
C SER A 122 2.19 -29.96 15.01
N SER A 123 3.18 -29.97 15.92
CA SER A 123 4.51 -30.56 15.74
C SER A 123 4.45 -31.94 15.07
N PRO A 124 5.39 -32.28 14.18
CA PRO A 124 5.41 -33.56 13.50
C PRO A 124 6.08 -34.62 14.40
N GLU A 125 5.35 -35.67 14.76
CA GLU A 125 5.95 -36.94 15.18
C GLU A 125 5.06 -38.12 14.76
N GLU A 126 5.58 -38.82 13.75
CA GLU A 126 5.45 -40.24 13.38
C GLU A 126 4.08 -40.95 13.43
N LYS A 127 3.66 -41.46 12.25
CA LYS A 127 3.95 -42.86 11.92
C LYS A 127 3.74 -43.19 10.44
N SER A 128 4.74 -43.90 9.94
CA SER A 128 4.90 -44.50 8.64
C SER A 128 3.77 -45.47 8.27
N GLN A 129 3.39 -45.46 6.99
CA GLN A 129 3.10 -46.69 6.25
C GLN A 129 3.35 -46.45 4.75
N ASN A 130 4.29 -47.25 4.22
CA ASN A 130 4.56 -47.45 2.81
C ASN A 130 3.29 -47.92 2.08
N GLU A 131 3.12 -47.55 0.81
CA GLU A 131 3.40 -48.47 -0.30
C GLU A 131 3.14 -47.85 -1.68
N ASN A 132 4.09 -48.15 -2.55
CA ASN A 132 4.02 -48.29 -4.01
C ASN A 132 4.03 -47.03 -4.88
N GLU A 133 5.28 -46.71 -5.24
CA GLU A 133 5.73 -46.26 -6.56
C GLU A 133 4.86 -46.80 -7.70
N THR A 134 4.40 -45.90 -8.57
CA THR A 134 4.21 -46.23 -9.97
C THR A 134 4.76 -45.09 -10.81
N THR A 135 5.95 -45.36 -11.34
CA THR A 135 6.65 -44.65 -12.40
C THR A 135 5.70 -44.44 -13.58
N SER A 136 5.44 -43.18 -13.95
CA SER A 136 4.97 -42.85 -15.29
C SER A 136 5.72 -41.61 -15.79
N THR A 137 6.46 -41.87 -16.85
CA THR A 137 7.29 -40.97 -17.65
C THR A 137 6.47 -39.79 -18.18
N PRO A 138 6.99 -38.55 -18.18
CA PRO A 138 6.34 -37.46 -18.90
C PRO A 138 6.55 -37.66 -20.41
N GLN A 139 5.46 -37.92 -21.13
CA GLN A 139 5.47 -37.88 -22.59
C GLN A 139 5.64 -36.42 -23.04
N GLU A 140 6.68 -36.22 -23.82
CA GLU A 140 7.05 -35.00 -24.51
C GLU A 140 6.08 -34.77 -25.69
N GLU A 141 5.15 -33.83 -25.56
CA GLU A 141 4.41 -33.27 -26.71
C GLU A 141 4.99 -31.92 -27.12
N LYS A 142 5.45 -31.88 -28.38
CA LYS A 142 5.94 -30.68 -29.06
C LYS A 142 4.84 -29.65 -29.32
N PRO A 143 5.20 -28.36 -29.49
CA PRO A 143 4.28 -27.24 -29.40
C PRO A 143 3.63 -26.95 -30.76
N ALA A 144 2.30 -26.90 -30.78
CA ALA A 144 1.56 -26.21 -31.82
C ALA A 144 0.23 -25.72 -31.25
N ASN A 145 0.16 -24.44 -30.92
CA ASN A 145 -0.71 -23.52 -31.63
C ASN A 145 -0.80 -22.19 -30.90
N GLN A 146 -0.63 -21.13 -31.68
CA GLN A 146 -1.27 -19.82 -31.55
C GLN A 146 -1.66 -19.43 -30.12
N ALA A 147 -0.84 -18.57 -29.52
CA ALA A 147 -1.29 -17.73 -28.42
C ALA A 147 -2.44 -16.83 -28.91
N THR A 148 -3.66 -17.36 -28.92
CA THR A 148 -4.84 -16.55 -28.70
C THR A 148 -4.61 -15.87 -27.37
N LYS A 149 -4.31 -14.56 -27.40
CA LYS A 149 -4.40 -13.70 -26.21
C LYS A 149 -5.68 -14.12 -25.49
N ALA A 150 -5.56 -14.64 -24.27
CA ALA A 150 -6.71 -14.84 -23.40
C ALA A 150 -7.42 -13.49 -23.35
N LEU A 151 -8.58 -13.42 -24.00
CA LEU A 151 -9.38 -12.21 -24.01
C LEU A 151 -9.79 -12.03 -22.55
N ASN A 152 -9.29 -10.99 -21.89
CA ASN A 152 -9.70 -10.68 -20.53
C ASN A 152 -11.20 -10.41 -20.58
N ASN A 153 -12.01 -11.39 -20.15
CA ASN A 153 -13.47 -11.31 -20.17
C ASN A 153 -14.03 -10.39 -19.07
N PHE A 154 -13.16 -9.61 -18.43
CA PHE A 154 -13.46 -8.74 -17.31
C PHE A 154 -12.58 -7.50 -17.34
N THR A 155 -13.19 -6.31 -17.32
CA THR A 155 -12.49 -5.02 -17.24
C THR A 155 -13.25 -4.07 -16.31
N VAL A 156 -12.50 -3.25 -15.57
CA VAL A 156 -13.03 -2.19 -14.70
C VAL A 156 -12.30 -0.89 -15.01
N ASP A 157 -13.03 0.15 -15.42
CA ASP A 157 -12.41 1.42 -15.79
C ASP A 157 -12.12 2.30 -14.59
N VAL A 158 -13.07 2.42 -13.66
CA VAL A 158 -12.96 3.29 -12.48
C VAL A 158 -13.46 2.58 -11.23
N ILE A 159 -12.71 2.71 -10.13
CA ILE A 159 -13.14 2.35 -8.78
C ILE A 159 -12.99 3.60 -7.92
N ASP A 160 -14.07 4.05 -7.31
CA ASP A 160 -14.11 5.22 -6.42
C ASP A 160 -14.63 4.79 -5.04
N LEU A 161 -13.81 5.00 -4.01
CA LEU A 161 -14.11 4.65 -2.63
C LEU A 161 -14.01 5.91 -1.78
N ASN A 162 -15.14 6.32 -1.22
CA ASN A 162 -15.27 7.56 -0.47
C ASN A 162 -15.63 7.31 0.99
N HIS A 163 -15.07 8.14 1.86
CA HIS A 163 -15.28 8.15 3.30
C HIS A 163 -15.12 6.75 3.93
N LEU A 164 -13.93 6.17 3.76
CA LEU A 164 -13.55 4.89 4.35
C LEU A 164 -13.07 5.10 5.79
N ASN A 165 -13.69 4.42 6.74
CA ASN A 165 -13.29 4.35 8.12
C ASN A 165 -12.89 2.91 8.48
N ILE A 166 -11.63 2.69 8.88
CA ILE A 166 -11.12 1.39 9.32
C ILE A 166 -10.88 1.44 10.82
N ILE A 167 -11.70 0.73 11.59
CA ILE A 167 -11.52 0.50 13.01
C ILE A 167 -10.69 -0.77 13.17
N TYR A 168 -9.45 -0.64 13.64
CA TYR A 168 -8.48 -1.74 13.71
C TYR A 168 -8.19 -2.21 15.14
N ALA A 169 -8.65 -1.49 16.16
CA ALA A 169 -8.51 -1.88 17.56
C ALA A 169 -9.79 -1.61 18.35
N SER A 170 -9.93 -2.26 19.51
CA SER A 170 -11.12 -2.12 20.36
C SER A 170 -11.09 -0.88 21.27
N SER A 171 -9.95 -0.20 21.37
CA SER A 171 -9.76 0.99 22.23
C SER A 171 -10.05 2.29 21.46
N PRO A 172 -11.01 3.12 21.90
CA PRO A 172 -11.54 4.23 21.11
C PRO A 172 -10.60 5.42 20.87
N LYS A 173 -9.46 5.53 21.56
CA LYS A 173 -8.61 6.73 21.48
C LYS A 173 -7.74 6.81 20.22
N ASP A 174 -7.33 5.69 19.64
CA ASP A 174 -6.39 5.68 18.50
C ASP A 174 -6.77 4.66 17.41
N SER A 175 -7.95 4.03 17.49
CA SER A 175 -8.26 2.81 16.74
C SER A 175 -8.80 2.98 15.33
N SER A 176 -8.88 4.20 14.78
CA SER A 176 -9.53 4.43 13.50
C SER A 176 -8.62 5.12 12.49
N ILE A 177 -8.55 4.58 11.28
CA ILE A 177 -7.96 5.22 10.11
C ILE A 177 -9.09 5.71 9.23
N TYR A 178 -9.09 7.00 8.93
CA TYR A 178 -10.07 7.61 8.06
C TYR A 178 -9.41 8.06 6.74
N ILE A 179 -10.06 7.72 5.63
CA ILE A 179 -9.61 8.03 4.27
C ILE A 179 -10.77 8.68 3.51
N ASP A 180 -10.59 9.93 3.11
CA ASP A 180 -11.63 10.69 2.40
C ASP A 180 -11.96 10.06 1.04
N THR A 181 -10.94 9.80 0.21
CA THR A 181 -11.13 9.24 -1.14
C THR A 181 -9.98 8.31 -1.52
N ILE A 182 -10.31 7.19 -2.17
CA ILE A 182 -9.39 6.33 -2.92
C ILE A 182 -10.01 6.12 -4.30
N LYS A 183 -9.30 6.55 -5.34
CA LYS A 183 -9.73 6.43 -6.73
C LYS A 183 -8.73 5.63 -7.54
N VAL A 184 -9.18 4.58 -8.21
CA VAL A 184 -8.40 3.78 -9.16
C VAL A 184 -8.98 3.97 -10.55
N ASN A 185 -8.16 4.39 -11.50
CA ASN A 185 -8.55 4.56 -12.90
C ASN A 185 -7.67 3.67 -13.79
N LEU A 186 -8.28 2.86 -14.66
CA LEU A 186 -7.63 2.25 -15.80
C LEU A 186 -7.48 3.32 -16.89
N LEU A 187 -6.24 3.72 -17.17
CA LEU A 187 -5.92 4.71 -18.20
C LEU A 187 -5.77 4.08 -19.59
N SER A 188 -5.27 2.83 -19.63
CA SER A 188 -5.10 2.07 -20.87
C SER A 188 -5.24 0.59 -20.60
N SER A 189 -6.21 -0.05 -21.24
CA SER A 189 -6.42 -1.51 -21.18
C SER A 189 -5.34 -2.28 -21.95
N GLU A 190 -4.80 -1.70 -23.03
CA GLU A 190 -3.77 -2.35 -23.84
C GLU A 190 -2.43 -2.46 -23.10
N ASN A 191 -2.08 -1.41 -22.34
CA ASN A 191 -0.82 -1.31 -21.60
C ASN A 191 -0.98 -1.58 -20.10
N ASN A 192 -2.17 -2.05 -19.66
CA ASN A 192 -2.53 -2.27 -18.25
C ASN A 192 -2.04 -1.12 -17.35
N GLN A 193 -2.40 0.10 -17.73
CA GLN A 193 -1.96 1.32 -17.04
C GLN A 193 -3.03 1.76 -16.05
N PHE A 194 -2.66 1.85 -14.78
CA PHE A 194 -3.55 2.22 -13.68
C PHE A 194 -3.06 3.47 -12.98
N GLN A 195 -3.97 4.35 -12.61
CA GLN A 195 -3.70 5.46 -11.71
C GLN A 195 -4.47 5.27 -10.41
N ILE A 196 -3.78 5.27 -9.29
CA ILE A 196 -4.36 5.22 -7.95
C ILE A 196 -4.14 6.58 -7.31
N ALA A 197 -5.19 7.24 -6.84
CA ALA A 197 -5.13 8.48 -6.11
C ALA A 197 -5.78 8.29 -4.74
N VAL A 198 -5.13 8.77 -3.69
CA VAL A 198 -5.63 8.78 -2.32
C VAL A 198 -5.62 10.22 -1.83
N ASN A 199 -6.73 10.70 -1.32
CA ASN A 199 -6.78 11.97 -0.59
C ASN A 199 -7.39 11.72 0.77
N THR A 200 -6.78 12.28 1.81
CA THR A 200 -7.29 12.25 3.18
C THR A 200 -6.68 13.38 4.00
N ASN A 201 -7.10 13.50 5.25
CA ASN A 201 -6.44 14.30 6.27
C ASN A 201 -5.83 13.37 7.32
N TYR A 202 -4.57 13.63 7.68
CA TYR A 202 -3.85 12.92 8.73
C TYR A 202 -3.37 13.93 9.77
N HIS A 203 -3.86 13.83 11.01
CA HIS A 203 -3.70 14.86 12.06
C HIS A 203 -4.01 16.29 11.57
N GLU A 204 -5.18 16.46 10.94
CA GLU A 204 -5.64 17.74 10.37
C GLU A 204 -4.78 18.30 9.23
N GLN A 205 -3.77 17.56 8.77
CA GLN A 205 -2.95 17.93 7.63
C GLN A 205 -3.38 17.17 6.38
N PRO A 206 -3.47 17.84 5.21
CA PRO A 206 -3.81 17.17 3.98
C PRO A 206 -2.71 16.17 3.60
N LEU A 207 -3.14 14.95 3.31
CA LEU A 207 -2.34 13.88 2.74
C LEU A 207 -2.90 13.52 1.37
N GLN A 208 -2.05 13.57 0.36
CA GLN A 208 -2.40 13.23 -1.01
C GLN A 208 -1.35 12.27 -1.56
N ALA A 209 -1.78 11.13 -2.08
CA ALA A 209 -0.91 10.20 -2.79
C ALA A 209 -1.44 9.96 -4.19
N LYS A 210 -0.54 9.87 -5.16
CA LYS A 210 -0.85 9.54 -6.54
C LYS A 210 0.18 8.54 -7.04
N ILE A 211 -0.29 7.40 -7.54
CA ILE A 211 0.53 6.32 -8.06
C ILE A 211 0.09 6.04 -9.49
N LEU A 212 1.04 5.91 -10.39
CA LEU A 212 0.88 5.39 -11.74
C LEU A 212 1.58 4.05 -11.83
N LEU A 213 0.84 3.02 -12.22
CA LEU A 213 1.34 1.66 -12.47
C LEU A 213 1.16 1.34 -13.95
N GLN A 214 2.15 0.73 -14.58
CA GLN A 214 2.04 0.24 -15.94
C GLN A 214 2.69 -1.13 -16.05
N PHE A 215 1.98 -2.08 -16.66
CA PHE A 215 2.46 -3.44 -16.87
C PHE A 215 2.48 -3.75 -18.38
N GLU A 216 3.67 -3.82 -18.96
CA GLU A 216 3.84 -4.10 -20.39
C GLU A 216 4.81 -5.27 -20.61
N LYS A 217 4.28 -6.41 -21.07
CA LYS A 217 5.09 -7.58 -21.53
C LYS A 217 6.17 -8.02 -20.54
N GLY A 218 5.84 -8.08 -19.25
CA GLY A 218 6.77 -8.46 -18.18
C GLY A 218 7.63 -7.32 -17.62
N ASN A 219 7.47 -6.10 -18.14
CA ASN A 219 8.03 -4.89 -17.55
C ASN A 219 7.02 -4.24 -16.61
N LEU A 220 7.52 -3.62 -15.54
CA LEU A 220 6.73 -2.85 -14.58
C LEU A 220 7.29 -1.43 -14.51
N ASN A 221 6.43 -0.43 -14.68
CA ASN A 221 6.75 0.95 -14.32
C ASN A 221 5.87 1.40 -13.15
N PHE A 222 6.48 2.09 -12.21
CA PHE A 222 5.88 2.70 -11.05
C PHE A 222 6.31 4.18 -11.00
N ASP A 223 5.35 5.09 -10.83
CA ASP A 223 5.61 6.49 -10.51
C ASP A 223 4.63 6.91 -9.41
N GLY A 224 5.15 7.06 -8.20
CA GLY A 224 4.42 7.42 -6.99
C GLY A 224 4.84 8.79 -6.48
N ASN A 225 3.87 9.60 -6.08
CA ASN A 225 4.07 10.88 -5.41
C ASN A 225 3.18 10.92 -4.16
N LEU A 226 3.73 11.37 -3.04
CA LEU A 226 3.07 11.56 -1.76
C LEU A 226 3.34 12.99 -1.31
N THR A 227 2.28 13.69 -0.91
CA THR A 227 2.35 14.99 -0.26
C THR A 227 1.68 14.90 1.10
N LEU A 228 2.35 15.36 2.15
CA LEU A 228 1.83 15.45 3.51
C LEU A 228 2.23 16.79 4.12
N ALA A 229 1.25 17.64 4.42
CA ALA A 229 1.49 18.94 5.04
C ALA A 229 2.53 19.81 4.28
N ASN A 230 2.51 19.79 2.94
CA ASN A 230 3.49 20.42 2.02
C ASN A 230 4.88 19.79 1.95
N ASN A 231 5.13 18.69 2.66
CA ASN A 231 6.29 17.83 2.44
C ASN A 231 5.98 16.87 1.30
N GLN A 232 6.96 16.59 0.45
CA GLN A 232 6.76 15.79 -0.76
C GLN A 232 7.77 14.65 -0.82
N VAL A 233 7.29 13.48 -1.25
CA VAL A 233 8.11 12.30 -1.55
C VAL A 233 7.66 11.76 -2.89
N ALA A 234 8.60 11.53 -3.79
CA ALA A 234 8.37 10.93 -5.09
C ALA A 234 9.25 9.69 -5.23
N MET A 235 8.70 8.64 -5.83
CA MET A 235 9.42 7.41 -6.12
C MET A 235 9.07 6.96 -7.54
N THR A 236 10.09 6.70 -8.34
CA THR A 236 9.95 6.02 -9.62
C THR A 236 10.61 4.66 -9.53
N ALA A 237 10.05 3.66 -10.19
CA ALA A 237 10.70 2.37 -10.37
C ALA A 237 10.36 1.79 -11.75
N GLU A 238 11.38 1.23 -12.41
CA GLU A 238 11.27 0.49 -13.65
C GLU A 238 11.89 -0.89 -13.41
N TYR A 239 11.13 -1.95 -13.68
CA TYR A 239 11.67 -3.29 -13.80
C TYR A 239 11.59 -3.72 -15.26
N LYS A 240 12.76 -3.94 -15.87
CA LYS A 240 12.90 -4.25 -17.28
C LYS A 240 14.03 -5.25 -17.49
N GLN A 241 13.75 -6.32 -18.23
CA GLN A 241 14.75 -7.34 -18.59
C GLN A 241 15.52 -7.92 -17.38
N GLY A 242 14.85 -8.13 -16.24
CA GLY A 242 15.48 -8.69 -15.04
C GLY A 242 16.23 -7.68 -14.18
N GLN A 243 16.24 -6.40 -14.55
CA GLN A 243 16.87 -5.32 -13.80
C GLN A 243 15.81 -4.40 -13.21
N LEU A 244 15.96 -4.08 -11.92
CA LEU A 244 15.23 -3.05 -11.21
C LEU A 244 16.06 -1.77 -11.18
N ARG A 245 15.45 -0.66 -11.58
CA ARG A 245 15.97 0.69 -11.38
C ARG A 245 14.91 1.49 -10.65
N SER A 246 15.27 2.18 -9.58
CA SER A 246 14.34 3.01 -8.83
C SER A 246 15.05 4.26 -8.35
N GLN A 247 14.31 5.35 -8.25
CA GLN A 247 14.78 6.56 -7.61
C GLN A 247 13.71 6.99 -6.61
N ILE A 248 14.14 7.33 -5.40
CA ILE A 248 13.30 7.99 -4.40
C ILE A 248 13.90 9.36 -4.12
N LYS A 249 13.05 10.39 -4.11
CA LYS A 249 13.44 11.76 -3.76
C LYS A 249 12.38 12.37 -2.86
N GLY A 250 12.77 13.30 -2.01
CA GLY A 250 11.81 14.02 -1.19
C GLY A 250 12.32 15.37 -0.75
N THR A 251 11.38 16.26 -0.44
CA THR A 251 11.63 17.62 0.02
C THR A 251 10.72 17.90 1.20
N LEU A 252 11.33 18.30 2.33
CA LEU A 252 10.61 18.59 3.56
C LEU A 252 10.48 20.11 3.72
N ASN A 253 9.45 20.70 3.12
CA ASN A 253 9.20 22.14 3.18
C ASN A 253 8.54 22.58 4.49
N ASN A 254 7.97 21.65 5.25
CA ASN A 254 7.30 21.91 6.53
C ASN A 254 7.61 20.78 7.54
N PRO A 255 8.86 20.67 8.00
CA PRO A 255 9.28 19.60 8.91
C PRO A 255 8.56 19.63 10.26
N LYS A 256 8.07 20.80 10.70
CA LYS A 256 7.28 20.94 11.95
C LYS A 256 6.00 20.11 11.92
N ALA A 257 5.34 20.01 10.77
CA ALA A 257 4.15 19.16 10.65
C ALA A 257 4.48 17.66 10.77
N LEU A 258 5.71 17.25 10.44
CA LEU A 258 6.16 15.87 10.57
C LEU A 258 6.55 15.53 12.01
N GLU A 259 7.02 16.50 12.80
CA GLU A 259 7.43 16.26 14.19
C GLU A 259 6.34 15.58 15.03
N LEU A 260 5.08 16.00 14.86
CA LEU A 260 3.92 15.38 15.53
C LEU A 260 3.61 13.95 15.05
N ILE A 261 4.10 13.58 13.88
CA ILE A 261 3.77 12.33 13.19
C ILE A 261 4.85 11.27 13.41
N ILE A 262 6.12 11.66 13.25
CA ILE A 262 7.26 10.73 13.35
C ILE A 262 8.05 10.88 14.65
N ALA A 263 7.64 11.78 15.56
CA ALA A 263 8.27 12.01 16.86
C ALA A 263 9.79 12.34 16.77
N ILE A 264 10.23 12.89 15.63
CA ILE A 264 11.58 13.41 15.43
C ILE A 264 11.49 14.93 15.37
N ALA A 265 12.26 15.60 16.23
CA ALA A 265 12.28 17.06 16.29
C ALA A 265 12.60 17.68 14.92
N ALA A 266 11.87 18.72 14.51
CA ALA A 266 11.95 19.28 13.16
C ALA A 266 13.37 19.71 12.75
N GLN A 267 14.19 20.19 13.69
CA GLN A 267 15.58 20.59 13.45
C GLN A 267 16.55 19.43 13.16
N LYS A 268 16.12 18.19 13.42
CA LYS A 268 16.85 16.95 13.11
C LYS A 268 16.38 16.30 11.81
N LEU A 269 15.41 16.90 11.11
CA LEU A 269 14.94 16.41 9.83
C LEU A 269 15.73 17.03 8.67
N PRO A 270 15.97 16.27 7.59
CA PRO A 270 16.61 16.81 6.39
C PRO A 270 15.67 17.75 5.65
N THR A 271 16.20 18.63 4.81
CA THR A 271 15.40 19.46 3.89
C THR A 271 15.12 18.74 2.57
N GLN A 272 16.04 17.87 2.15
CA GLN A 272 15.90 17.09 0.92
C GLN A 272 16.61 15.75 1.05
N PHE A 273 16.11 14.74 0.35
CA PHE A 273 16.82 13.48 0.16
C PHE A 273 16.63 12.95 -1.26
N ASP A 274 17.60 12.20 -1.75
CA ASP A 274 17.57 11.48 -3.03
C ASP A 274 18.35 10.17 -2.86
N ALA A 275 17.81 9.07 -3.36
CA ALA A 275 18.50 7.80 -3.43
C ALA A 275 18.13 7.06 -4.71
N THR A 276 19.14 6.53 -5.40
CA THR A 276 18.94 5.67 -6.58
C THR A 276 19.24 4.22 -6.20
N LEU A 277 18.28 3.34 -6.44
CA LEU A 277 18.41 1.90 -6.31
C LEU A 277 18.56 1.26 -7.70
N GLN A 278 19.51 0.37 -7.85
CA GLN A 278 19.69 -0.46 -9.04
C GLN A 278 20.02 -1.88 -8.61
N GLY A 279 19.42 -2.87 -9.25
CA GLY A 279 19.73 -4.25 -8.91
C GLY A 279 19.13 -5.28 -9.84
N ASP A 280 19.56 -6.51 -9.64
CA ASP A 280 19.04 -7.70 -10.29
C ASP A 280 18.82 -8.80 -9.23
N SER A 281 18.70 -10.05 -9.67
CA SER A 281 18.47 -11.19 -8.78
C SER A 281 19.65 -11.54 -7.87
N GLN A 282 20.85 -10.99 -8.10
CA GLN A 282 22.07 -11.33 -7.38
C GLN A 282 22.60 -10.17 -6.53
N GLN A 283 22.43 -8.94 -7.01
CA GLN A 283 23.00 -7.75 -6.38
C GLN A 283 22.00 -6.59 -6.39
N ILE A 284 21.96 -5.84 -5.28
CA ILE A 284 21.24 -4.57 -5.16
C ILE A 284 22.23 -3.51 -4.70
N THR A 285 22.29 -2.40 -5.41
CA THR A 285 23.07 -1.22 -5.07
C THR A 285 22.14 -0.04 -4.85
N ILE A 286 22.34 0.71 -3.78
CA ILE A 286 21.66 1.97 -3.52
C ILE A 286 22.75 3.05 -3.50
N ALA A 287 22.92 3.71 -4.64
CA ALA A 287 23.97 4.70 -4.87
C ALA A 287 23.57 5.65 -6.02
N PRO A 288 23.79 6.97 -5.87
CA PRO A 288 24.14 7.66 -4.63
C PRO A 288 22.93 7.77 -3.70
N ILE A 289 23.17 7.81 -2.38
CA ILE A 289 22.23 8.33 -1.37
C ILE A 289 22.73 9.71 -0.96
N GLN A 290 21.88 10.72 -1.08
CA GLN A 290 22.18 12.10 -0.69
C GLN A 290 21.09 12.60 0.24
N ILE A 291 21.47 13.13 1.40
CA ILE A 291 20.54 13.69 2.38
C ILE A 291 21.04 15.08 2.76
N GLN A 292 20.30 16.10 2.35
CA GLN A 292 20.62 17.49 2.62
C GLN A 292 19.97 17.95 3.93
N TYR A 293 20.77 18.54 4.81
CA TYR A 293 20.32 19.29 5.98
C TYR A 293 20.62 20.79 5.78
N PRO A 294 20.06 21.69 6.59
CA PRO A 294 20.38 23.10 6.52
C PRO A 294 21.87 23.42 6.70
N ALA A 295 22.57 22.64 7.54
CA ALA A 295 23.98 22.87 7.86
C ALA A 295 24.96 22.18 6.90
N ALA A 296 24.62 20.99 6.37
CA ALA A 296 25.50 20.22 5.49
C ALA A 296 24.75 19.06 4.80
N ALA A 297 25.45 18.29 3.97
CA ALA A 297 24.91 17.10 3.29
C ALA A 297 25.58 15.82 3.79
N ILE A 298 24.81 14.74 3.85
CA ILE A 298 25.28 13.37 4.01
C ILE A 298 25.30 12.70 2.64
N GLN A 299 26.35 11.94 2.37
CA GLN A 299 26.44 11.07 1.20
C GLN A 299 26.64 9.64 1.65
N ALA A 300 25.93 8.69 1.06
CA ALA A 300 26.12 7.28 1.35
C ALA A 300 25.92 6.41 0.11
N ASP A 301 26.50 5.23 0.14
CA ASP A 301 26.31 4.19 -0.86
C ASP A 301 26.15 2.86 -0.14
N LEU A 302 25.15 2.07 -0.52
CA LEU A 302 24.91 0.75 0.04
C LEU A 302 24.98 -0.29 -1.08
N ASN A 303 25.66 -1.40 -0.83
CA ASN A 303 25.73 -2.52 -1.75
C ASN A 303 25.39 -3.82 -1.00
N PHE A 304 24.43 -4.54 -1.55
CA PHE A 304 23.95 -5.81 -1.05
C PHE A 304 24.19 -6.89 -2.09
N THR A 305 24.79 -8.00 -1.65
CA THR A 305 24.96 -9.20 -2.45
C THR A 305 24.46 -10.38 -1.64
N THR A 306 23.72 -11.30 -2.26
CA THR A 306 23.04 -12.43 -1.59
C THR A 306 23.92 -13.30 -0.67
N LYS A 307 25.24 -13.26 -0.82
CA LYS A 307 26.21 -14.08 -0.06
C LYS A 307 27.12 -13.28 0.89
N ALA A 308 26.92 -11.97 1.03
CA ALA A 308 27.79 -11.10 1.81
C ALA A 308 26.97 -10.19 2.75
N PRO A 309 27.58 -9.68 3.84
CA PRO A 309 27.03 -8.56 4.59
C PRO A 309 26.76 -7.38 3.66
N LEU A 310 25.73 -6.60 3.97
CA LEU A 310 25.49 -5.32 3.31
C LEU A 310 26.68 -4.41 3.60
N LYS A 311 27.32 -3.91 2.55
CA LYS A 311 28.45 -2.98 2.68
C LYS A 311 27.96 -1.57 2.43
N GLY A 312 28.24 -0.67 3.35
CA GLY A 312 27.89 0.73 3.24
C GLY A 312 29.11 1.63 3.36
N ASN A 313 29.13 2.71 2.59
CA ASN A 313 29.99 3.86 2.86
C ASN A 313 29.09 5.03 3.23
N LEU A 314 29.46 5.79 4.26
CA LEU A 314 28.76 6.99 4.72
C LEU A 314 29.78 8.10 4.88
N THR A 315 29.53 9.26 4.30
CA THR A 315 30.32 10.47 4.49
C THR A 315 29.44 11.52 5.16
N ILE A 316 29.89 12.03 6.30
CA ILE A 316 29.18 13.04 7.08
C ILE A 316 30.13 14.15 7.55
N PRO A 317 29.77 15.43 7.36
CA PRO A 317 30.51 16.55 7.94
C PRO A 317 30.42 16.57 9.46
N GLU A 318 31.53 16.92 10.12
CA GLU A 318 31.64 16.97 11.59
C GLU A 318 30.61 17.91 12.22
N THR A 319 30.38 19.09 11.62
CA THR A 319 29.36 20.05 12.06
C THR A 319 27.95 19.46 12.09
N LEU A 320 27.60 18.67 11.09
CA LEU A 320 26.31 18.01 11.02
C LEU A 320 26.22 16.85 12.02
N LEU A 321 27.31 16.11 12.21
CA LEU A 321 27.38 15.05 13.21
C LEU A 321 27.13 15.59 14.63
N GLU A 322 27.74 16.73 14.97
CA GLU A 322 27.53 17.43 16.24
C GLU A 322 26.08 17.92 16.38
N GLN A 323 25.50 18.50 15.32
CA GLN A 323 24.10 18.93 15.32
C GLN A 323 23.14 17.76 15.58
N LEU A 324 23.36 16.61 14.93
CA LEU A 324 22.51 15.43 15.12
C LEU A 324 22.67 14.82 16.53
N ALA A 325 23.87 14.91 17.10
CA ALA A 325 24.18 14.45 18.45
C ALA A 325 23.72 15.40 19.57
N ALA A 326 23.33 16.64 19.24
CA ALA A 326 22.88 17.63 20.22
C ALA A 326 21.57 17.21 20.93
N GLY A 327 21.47 17.58 22.21
CA GLY A 327 20.37 17.25 23.11
C GLY A 327 20.66 16.05 24.02
N GLU A 328 19.64 15.54 24.71
CA GLU A 328 19.75 14.33 25.52
C GLU A 328 19.64 13.07 24.64
N PRO A 329 20.36 11.98 24.97
CA PRO A 329 20.21 10.71 24.27
C PRO A 329 18.80 10.16 24.47
N SER A 330 18.23 9.57 23.42
CA SER A 330 16.92 8.95 23.53
C SER A 330 17.05 7.63 24.30
N PRO A 331 16.24 7.39 25.36
CA PRO A 331 16.25 6.13 26.08
C PRO A 331 15.75 4.96 25.21
N ASN A 332 14.97 5.27 24.17
CA ASN A 332 14.42 4.32 23.21
C ASN A 332 14.98 4.58 21.80
N CYS A 333 14.93 3.56 20.94
CA CYS A 333 15.30 3.74 19.54
C CYS A 333 14.45 4.86 18.89
N PRO A 334 15.07 5.91 18.33
CA PRO A 334 14.34 7.01 17.67
C PRO A 334 13.70 6.60 16.33
N LEU A 335 13.96 5.40 15.83
CA LEU A 335 13.32 4.90 14.61
C LEU A 335 11.91 4.36 14.92
N PRO A 336 10.93 4.57 14.02
CA PRO A 336 9.63 3.92 14.13
C PRO A 336 9.78 2.41 14.24
N HIS A 337 8.92 1.77 15.05
CA HIS A 337 9.00 0.31 15.31
C HIS A 337 9.05 -0.52 14.03
N MET A 338 8.27 -0.17 13.01
CA MET A 338 8.29 -0.85 11.72
C MET A 338 9.67 -0.79 11.04
N ALA A 339 10.35 0.37 11.09
CA ALA A 339 11.70 0.49 10.56
C ALA A 339 12.68 -0.39 11.35
N THR A 340 12.54 -0.44 12.68
CA THR A 340 13.39 -1.30 13.52
C THR A 340 13.22 -2.79 13.23
N GLU A 341 12.01 -3.25 12.92
CA GLU A 341 11.76 -4.66 12.58
C GLU A 341 12.29 -5.02 11.18
N ILE A 342 12.22 -4.08 10.22
CA ILE A 342 12.79 -4.30 8.87
C ILE A 342 14.31 -4.45 8.91
N ILE A 343 14.99 -3.62 9.72
CA ILE A 343 16.45 -3.63 9.83
C ILE A 343 16.98 -4.74 10.75
N LYS A 344 16.08 -5.38 11.51
CA LYS A 344 16.43 -6.48 12.42
C LYS A 344 16.93 -7.69 11.64
N GLY A 345 18.08 -8.22 12.05
CA GLY A 345 18.70 -9.39 11.42
C GLY A 345 19.54 -9.09 10.17
N ILE A 346 19.61 -7.82 9.73
CA ILE A 346 20.54 -7.42 8.66
C ILE A 346 21.98 -7.50 9.19
N ARG A 347 22.85 -8.15 8.42
CA ARG A 347 24.30 -8.06 8.60
C ARG A 347 24.82 -6.88 7.79
N MET A 348 25.43 -5.89 8.43
CA MET A 348 25.91 -4.68 7.78
C MET A 348 27.31 -4.31 8.26
N ASP A 349 28.19 -3.97 7.31
CA ASP A 349 29.46 -3.30 7.54
C ASP A 349 29.36 -1.88 6.95
N LEU A 350 29.23 -0.87 7.80
CA LEU A 350 29.12 0.53 7.41
C LEU A 350 30.42 1.27 7.74
N GLN A 351 31.18 1.65 6.72
CA GLN A 351 32.34 2.53 6.87
C GLN A 351 31.87 3.99 6.86
N MET A 352 31.96 4.65 8.00
CA MET A 352 31.63 6.07 8.14
C MET A 352 32.91 6.92 8.10
N THR A 353 32.92 7.94 7.25
CA THR A 353 33.97 8.94 7.10
C THR A 353 33.44 10.28 7.60
N ILE A 354 34.05 10.80 8.66
CA ILE A 354 33.75 12.11 9.24
C ILE A 354 34.70 13.13 8.62
N VAL A 355 34.13 14.11 7.92
CA VAL A 355 34.89 15.17 7.25
C VAL A 355 34.95 16.39 8.17
N PRO A 356 36.15 16.87 8.54
CA PRO A 356 36.28 18.04 9.40
C PRO A 356 35.82 19.31 8.70
N THR A 357 35.37 20.28 9.50
CA THR A 357 34.81 21.57 9.04
C THR A 357 35.74 22.37 8.11
N ASN A 358 37.05 22.11 8.18
CA ASN A 358 38.08 22.86 7.46
C ASN A 358 38.47 22.23 6.10
N ALA A 359 37.73 21.23 5.63
CA ALA A 359 37.86 20.57 4.32
C ALA A 359 39.23 19.91 3.99
N ASP A 360 40.16 19.80 4.93
CA ASP A 360 41.36 18.97 4.74
C ASP A 360 40.97 17.49 4.83
N LEU A 361 40.81 16.88 3.65
CA LEU A 361 40.45 15.46 3.49
C LEU A 361 41.46 14.52 4.15
N ASN A 362 42.69 14.96 4.40
CA ASN A 362 43.71 14.16 5.08
C ASN A 362 43.47 14.05 6.60
N ALA A 363 42.61 14.89 7.16
CA ALA A 363 42.21 14.86 8.57
C ALA A 363 40.85 14.14 8.78
N ALA A 364 40.29 13.51 7.74
CA ALA A 364 39.04 12.76 7.85
C ALA A 364 39.19 11.54 8.77
N ARG A 365 38.29 11.41 9.74
CA ARG A 365 38.27 10.28 10.68
C ARG A 365 37.37 9.19 10.12
N LYS A 366 37.85 7.95 10.08
CA LYS A 366 37.06 6.80 9.63
C LYS A 366 36.71 5.92 10.82
N THR A 367 35.47 5.44 10.85
CA THR A 367 35.00 4.47 11.83
C THR A 367 34.20 3.38 11.14
N LEU A 368 34.37 2.14 11.58
CA LEU A 368 33.55 1.01 11.14
C LEU A 368 32.41 0.77 12.15
N ILE A 369 31.19 0.74 11.62
CA ILE A 369 29.99 0.33 12.34
C ILE A 369 29.55 -1.03 11.81
N GLN A 370 29.53 -2.04 12.67
CA GLN A 370 29.11 -3.39 12.28
C GLN A 370 27.81 -3.75 12.99
N ILE A 371 26.79 -4.10 12.20
CA ILE A 371 25.52 -4.61 12.71
C ILE A 371 25.46 -6.09 12.37
N VAL A 372 25.25 -6.91 13.39
CA VAL A 372 25.12 -8.37 13.29
C VAL A 372 23.91 -8.82 14.09
N PRO A 373 23.39 -10.05 13.90
CA PRO A 373 22.24 -10.53 14.66
C PRO A 373 22.42 -10.47 16.19
N SER A 374 23.66 -10.53 16.69
CA SER A 374 23.97 -10.45 18.12
C SER A 374 24.03 -9.02 18.68
N GLY A 375 23.96 -7.98 17.83
CA GLY A 375 24.01 -6.59 18.26
C GLY A 375 24.81 -5.69 17.32
N ILE A 376 25.29 -4.57 17.86
CA ILE A 376 26.10 -3.59 17.13
C ILE A 376 27.49 -3.47 17.75
N SER A 377 28.50 -3.35 16.90
CA SER A 377 29.87 -3.02 17.26
C SER A 377 30.21 -1.64 16.71
N LEU A 378 30.74 -0.79 17.57
CA LEU A 378 31.19 0.57 17.25
C LEU A 378 32.67 0.67 17.60
N GLU A 379 33.49 1.21 16.71
CA GLU A 379 34.87 1.55 17.09
C GLU A 379 34.85 2.70 18.11
N ASN A 380 35.45 2.45 19.28
CA ASN A 380 35.37 3.35 20.42
C ASN A 380 36.03 4.72 20.14
N GLY A 381 35.38 5.78 20.61
CA GLY A 381 35.97 7.13 20.73
C GLY A 381 35.84 8.05 19.52
N ILE A 382 35.21 7.62 18.42
CA ILE A 382 35.08 8.44 17.20
C ILE A 382 33.70 9.13 17.11
N LEU A 383 32.62 8.43 17.48
CA LEU A 383 31.26 8.98 17.48
C LEU A 383 30.95 9.75 18.77
N PRO A 384 30.13 10.83 18.74
CA PRO A 384 29.60 11.46 19.95
C PRO A 384 28.81 10.47 20.82
N ALA A 385 28.93 10.59 22.15
CA ALA A 385 28.33 9.65 23.11
C ALA A 385 26.81 9.48 22.92
N ASN A 386 26.08 10.58 22.69
CA ASN A 386 24.63 10.52 22.47
C ASN A 386 24.26 9.73 21.21
N LEU A 387 25.06 9.87 20.15
CA LEU A 387 24.82 9.17 18.90
C LEU A 387 25.12 7.68 19.06
N GLN A 388 26.20 7.33 19.78
CA GLN A 388 26.52 5.95 20.13
C GLN A 388 25.36 5.30 20.90
N GLN A 389 24.79 5.99 21.90
CA GLN A 389 23.65 5.50 22.66
C GLN A 389 22.41 5.30 21.78
N ASN A 390 22.12 6.23 20.85
CA ASN A 390 21.01 6.06 19.90
C ASN A 390 21.22 4.81 19.02
N PHE A 391 22.42 4.60 18.48
CA PHE A 391 22.75 3.39 17.72
C PHE A 391 22.61 2.12 18.56
N LEU A 392 23.11 2.12 19.79
CA LEU A 392 22.97 0.99 20.72
C LEU A 392 21.49 0.69 21.02
N SER A 393 20.66 1.71 21.27
CA SER A 393 19.24 1.55 21.56
C SER A 393 18.43 0.93 20.40
N CYS A 394 18.88 1.15 19.15
CA CYS A 394 18.22 0.62 17.95
C CYS A 394 18.69 -0.77 17.55
N PHE A 395 19.97 -1.09 17.75
CA PHE A 395 20.59 -2.28 17.15
C PHE A 395 21.12 -3.29 18.18
N ASN A 396 21.13 -2.95 19.47
CA ASN A 396 21.42 -3.92 20.51
C ASN A 396 20.14 -4.66 20.93
N TYR A 397 19.82 -5.71 20.20
CA TYR A 397 18.60 -6.51 20.38
C TYR A 397 18.52 -7.23 21.74
N GLN A 398 19.62 -7.30 22.51
CA GLN A 398 19.63 -7.87 23.85
C GLN A 398 19.02 -6.93 24.91
N LEU A 399 18.94 -5.62 24.63
CA LEU A 399 18.34 -4.64 25.54
C LEU A 399 16.79 -4.64 25.48
N GLN A 400 16.18 -5.24 24.45
CA GLN A 400 14.73 -5.21 24.24
C GLN A 400 13.95 -6.32 24.97
N ASN A 401 14.62 -7.22 25.70
CA ASN A 401 13.98 -8.35 26.40
C ASN A 401 13.61 -8.08 27.88
N THR A 402 13.52 -6.82 28.32
CA THR A 402 13.08 -6.49 29.71
C THR A 402 11.80 -5.67 29.73
N SER A 403 10.72 -6.25 29.22
CA SER A 403 9.37 -5.84 29.61
C SER A 403 8.41 -7.00 29.41
N GLY A 404 8.20 -7.80 30.48
CA GLY A 404 7.20 -8.85 30.47
C GLY A 404 7.33 -9.96 31.52
N THR A 405 7.55 -9.64 32.81
CA THR A 405 6.96 -10.33 33.98
C THR A 405 7.51 -9.71 35.26
N VAL A 406 6.82 -8.70 35.79
CA VAL A 406 6.89 -8.45 37.24
C VAL A 406 5.95 -9.47 37.87
N HIS A 407 6.52 -10.58 38.36
CA HIS A 407 5.86 -11.37 39.39
C HIS A 407 5.86 -10.52 40.65
N ILE A 408 4.67 -10.05 41.04
CA ILE A 408 4.43 -9.65 42.43
C ILE A 408 4.16 -10.96 43.18
N GLU A 409 5.14 -11.42 43.95
CA GLU A 409 4.92 -12.33 45.05
C GLU A 409 5.45 -11.66 46.33
N GLY A 410 4.58 -11.52 47.33
CA GLY A 410 4.90 -11.08 48.69
C GLY A 410 4.66 -9.61 48.98
#